data_AF-A0A2G5DXP0-F1
#
_entry.id   AF-A0A2G5DXP0-F1
#
_cell.length_a   1.000
_cell.length_b   1.000
_cell.length_c   1.000
_cell.angle_alpha   90.00
_cell.angle_beta   90.00
_cell.angle_gamma   90.00
#
_symmetry.space_group_name_H-M   'P 1'
#
loop_
_entity.id
_entity.type
_entity.pdbx_description
1 polymer ?
#
loop_
_entity_poly.entity_id
_entity_poly.type
_entity_poly.pdbx_seq_one_letter_code
_entity_poly.pdbx_strand_id
1 'polypeptide(L)'
;MAAMVRNALLKHLRVSVTAQNPNAMTTTTNSFVVGVSNVYRRHFSEEVKGSFLDKHEVSDRIITVVKNFQKVDPSKVTPNAHFQNDLGLDSLDTVEVVMALEEEFGFEIPDNEADKINSISLAVDFIASHPQAK
;
A
#
# COMPACT_ATOMS: atom_id res chain seq x y z
N MET A 1 -36.18 26.82 -5.21
CA MET A 1 -36.65 26.24 -6.50
C MET A 1 -35.48 26.12 -7.49
N ALA A 2 -34.39 25.40 -7.15
CA ALA A 2 -33.14 25.40 -7.95
C ALA A 2 -32.50 23.99 -8.08
N ALA A 3 -33.33 22.94 -8.11
CA ALA A 3 -32.87 21.54 -8.17
C ALA A 3 -33.34 20.80 -9.45
N MET A 4 -33.77 21.51 -10.49
CA MET A 4 -34.44 20.89 -11.65
C MET A 4 -33.76 21.10 -13.01
N VAL A 5 -32.56 21.69 -13.06
CA VAL A 5 -31.86 21.94 -14.34
C VAL A 5 -30.79 20.89 -14.65
N ARG A 6 -30.25 20.18 -13.64
CA ARG A 6 -29.24 19.13 -13.83
C ARG A 6 -29.73 17.91 -14.63
N ASN A 7 -31.02 17.58 -14.55
CA ASN A 7 -31.56 16.36 -15.18
C ASN A 7 -31.98 16.53 -16.65
N ALA A 8 -31.95 17.77 -17.18
CA ALA A 8 -32.36 18.07 -18.54
C ALA A 8 -31.21 17.99 -19.56
N LEU A 9 -29.95 18.05 -19.11
CA LEU A 9 -28.77 18.06 -19.98
C LEU A 9 -28.31 16.65 -20.41
N LEU A 10 -28.83 15.59 -19.78
CA LEU A 10 -28.50 14.21 -20.10
C LEU A 10 -29.32 13.59 -21.26
N LYS A 11 -30.27 14.34 -21.86
CA LYS A 11 -31.10 13.83 -22.97
C LYS A 11 -30.53 14.07 -24.37
N HIS A 12 -29.44 14.83 -24.50
CA HIS A 12 -28.81 15.11 -25.80
C HIS A 12 -27.47 14.40 -26.05
N LEU A 13 -26.94 13.65 -25.07
CA LEU A 13 -25.78 12.80 -25.28
C LEU A 13 -26.23 11.37 -25.59
N ARG A 14 -26.72 11.13 -26.82
CA ARG A 14 -26.93 9.76 -27.30
C ARG A 14 -25.55 9.10 -27.47
N VAL A 15 -25.11 8.35 -26.47
CA VAL A 15 -24.00 7.41 -26.62
C VAL A 15 -24.55 6.14 -27.25
N SER A 16 -24.22 5.92 -28.52
CA SER A 16 -24.52 4.68 -29.22
C SER A 16 -23.63 3.56 -28.67
N VAL A 17 -24.16 2.73 -27.77
CA VAL A 17 -23.50 1.49 -27.36
C VAL A 17 -23.84 0.41 -28.38
N THR A 18 -22.91 0.12 -29.28
CA THR A 18 -22.99 -1.08 -30.14
C THR A 18 -22.33 -2.21 -29.37
N ALA A 19 -23.13 -3.16 -28.88
CA ALA A 19 -22.64 -4.42 -28.33
C ALA A 19 -22.08 -5.28 -29.47
N GLN A 20 -20.76 -5.46 -29.56
CA GLN A 20 -20.15 -6.45 -30.44
C GLN A 20 -20.06 -7.79 -29.72
N ASN A 21 -20.87 -8.75 -30.20
CA ASN A 21 -20.83 -10.16 -29.84
C ASN A 21 -19.53 -10.79 -30.40
N PRO A 22 -18.63 -11.40 -29.59
CA PRO A 22 -17.35 -11.90 -30.09
C PRO A 22 -17.43 -13.32 -30.69
N ASN A 23 -18.51 -13.66 -31.40
CA ASN A 23 -18.63 -14.94 -32.11
C ASN A 23 -19.13 -14.70 -33.55
N ALA A 24 -18.25 -14.23 -34.44
CA ALA A 24 -18.45 -14.31 -35.88
C ALA A 24 -17.10 -14.40 -36.61
N MET A 25 -16.75 -15.64 -36.92
CA MET A 25 -15.71 -16.06 -37.85
C MET A 25 -16.21 -15.82 -39.29
N THR A 26 -15.51 -15.02 -40.13
CA THR A 26 -15.47 -15.13 -41.61
C THR A 26 -14.59 -14.05 -42.28
N THR A 27 -13.55 -14.52 -42.99
CA THR A 27 -13.15 -14.23 -44.39
C THR A 27 -12.87 -12.79 -44.88
N THR A 28 -11.60 -12.54 -45.18
CA THR A 28 -11.01 -11.93 -46.41
C THR A 28 -11.74 -10.76 -47.10
N THR A 29 -11.10 -9.58 -47.14
CA THR A 29 -10.66 -8.85 -48.37
C THR A 29 -10.14 -7.44 -48.02
N ASN A 30 -9.07 -7.03 -48.70
CA ASN A 30 -8.36 -5.75 -48.59
C ASN A 30 -9.26 -4.53 -48.82
N SER A 31 -9.11 -3.47 -48.00
CA SER A 31 -9.21 -2.07 -48.43
C SER A 31 -8.56 -1.11 -47.42
N PHE A 32 -7.75 -0.24 -47.98
CA PHE A 32 -6.96 0.85 -47.41
C PHE A 32 -7.84 2.00 -46.88
N VAL A 33 -7.67 2.44 -45.62
CA VAL A 33 -7.93 3.83 -45.20
C VAL A 33 -7.05 4.23 -44.00
N VAL A 34 -6.40 5.38 -44.17
CA VAL A 34 -5.58 6.15 -43.24
C VAL A 34 -6.44 6.70 -42.09
N GLY A 35 -5.95 6.67 -40.86
CA GLY A 35 -6.65 7.28 -39.72
C GLY A 35 -5.84 7.32 -38.43
N VAL A 36 -5.11 8.43 -38.25
CA VAL A 36 -4.44 8.83 -37.00
C VAL A 36 -5.47 8.92 -35.87
N SER A 37 -5.32 8.13 -34.82
CA SER A 37 -5.88 8.43 -33.48
C SER A 37 -5.27 7.50 -32.44
N ASN A 38 -4.51 8.10 -31.54
CA ASN A 38 -3.98 7.51 -30.32
C ASN A 38 -4.95 6.50 -29.69
N VAL A 39 -4.58 5.23 -29.75
CA VAL A 39 -5.14 4.21 -28.88
C VAL A 39 -4.73 4.61 -27.47
N TYR A 40 -5.62 5.31 -26.78
CA TYR A 40 -5.56 5.51 -25.34
C TYR A 40 -5.52 4.13 -24.69
N ARG A 41 -4.29 3.69 -24.45
CA ARG A 41 -3.90 2.56 -23.64
C ARG A 41 -4.61 2.73 -22.31
N ARG A 42 -5.75 2.07 -22.15
CA ARG A 42 -6.40 1.90 -20.85
C ARG A 42 -5.47 1.03 -20.03
N HIS A 43 -4.53 1.67 -19.35
CA HIS A 43 -3.82 1.04 -18.26
C HIS A 43 -4.88 0.65 -17.23
N PHE A 44 -5.07 -0.67 -17.12
CA PHE A 44 -5.91 -1.30 -16.13
C PHE A 44 -5.42 -0.82 -14.75
N SER A 45 -6.35 -0.26 -13.98
CA SER A 45 -6.12 0.29 -12.64
C SER A 45 -5.66 -0.83 -11.71
N GLU A 46 -4.63 -0.51 -10.91
CA GLU A 46 -4.16 -1.21 -9.70
C GLU A 46 -4.40 -2.72 -9.65
N GLU A 47 -3.36 -3.52 -9.85
CA GLU A 47 -3.30 -4.80 -9.16
C GLU A 47 -3.52 -4.52 -7.68
N VAL A 48 -4.62 -5.03 -7.14
CA VAL A 48 -4.84 -5.14 -5.71
C VAL A 48 -3.78 -6.15 -5.24
N LYS A 49 -2.58 -5.65 -4.96
CA LYS A 49 -1.62 -6.36 -4.11
C LYS A 49 -2.41 -6.63 -2.83
N GLY A 50 -2.79 -7.89 -2.63
CA GLY A 50 -3.41 -8.31 -1.39
C GLY A 50 -2.58 -7.76 -0.24
N SER A 51 -3.26 -7.27 0.78
CA SER A 51 -2.71 -6.71 2.02
C SER A 51 -1.97 -7.78 2.83
N PHE A 52 -0.97 -8.39 2.21
CA PHE A 52 -0.05 -9.33 2.80
C PHE A 52 1.32 -8.71 2.62
N LEU A 53 1.70 -7.88 3.59
CA LEU A 53 3.04 -7.37 3.70
C LEU A 53 3.99 -8.55 3.81
N ASP A 54 4.98 -8.61 2.92
CA ASP A 54 6.01 -9.63 3.04
C ASP A 54 6.78 -9.38 4.34
N LYS A 55 7.01 -10.45 5.11
CA LYS A 55 7.71 -10.36 6.41
C LYS A 55 9.10 -9.76 6.23
N HIS A 56 9.73 -10.02 5.08
CA HIS A 56 11.03 -9.45 4.74
C HIS A 56 10.95 -7.92 4.53
N GLU A 57 9.94 -7.45 3.80
CA GLU A 57 9.72 -6.01 3.57
C GLU A 57 9.43 -5.26 4.88
N VAL A 58 8.60 -5.84 5.75
CA VAL A 58 8.33 -5.32 7.11
C VAL A 58 9.63 -5.22 7.91
N SER A 59 10.42 -6.29 7.93
CA SER A 59 11.70 -6.33 8.63
C SER A 59 12.67 -5.25 8.13
N ASP A 60 12.80 -5.10 6.82
CA ASP A 60 13.70 -4.10 6.23
C ASP A 60 13.28 -2.67 6.58
N ARG A 61 11.97 -2.39 6.56
CA ARG A 61 11.42 -1.08 6.96
C ARG A 61 11.63 -0.80 8.44
N ILE A 62 11.31 -1.75 9.33
CA ILE A 62 11.55 -1.59 10.78
C ILE A 62 13.03 -1.36 11.06
N ILE A 63 13.92 -2.15 10.46
CA ILE A 63 15.37 -1.97 10.62
C ILE A 63 15.80 -0.59 10.15
N THR A 64 15.21 -0.07 9.07
CA THR A 64 15.51 1.27 8.56
C THR A 64 15.07 2.35 9.55
N VAL A 65 13.85 2.26 10.11
CA VAL A 65 13.36 3.20 11.13
C VAL A 65 14.26 3.18 12.36
N VAL A 66 14.60 2.00 12.88
CA VAL A 66 15.45 1.85 14.07
C VAL A 66 16.87 2.35 13.83
N LYS A 67 17.43 2.15 12.63
CA LYS A 67 18.76 2.69 12.25
C LYS A 67 18.79 4.22 12.15
N ASN A 68 17.68 4.84 11.79
CA ASN A 68 17.57 6.30 11.71
C ASN A 68 17.42 6.95 13.09
N PHE A 69 17.19 6.15 14.13
CA PHE A 69 17.03 6.63 15.49
C PHE A 69 18.38 7.04 16.08
N GLN A 70 18.53 8.32 16.46
CA GLN A 70 19.83 8.91 16.85
C GLN A 70 20.48 8.26 18.09
N LYS A 71 19.68 7.61 18.94
CA LYS A 71 20.15 6.94 20.15
C LYS A 71 20.66 5.51 19.90
N VAL A 72 20.53 5.00 18.67
CA VAL A 72 20.85 3.61 18.32
C VAL A 72 22.04 3.56 17.37
N ASP A 73 22.97 2.64 17.65
CA ASP A 73 24.08 2.35 16.74
C ASP A 73 23.60 1.44 15.58
N PRO A 74 23.67 1.87 14.31
CA PRO A 74 23.14 1.10 13.18
C PRO A 74 23.86 -0.23 12.97
N SER A 75 25.08 -0.37 13.49
CA SER A 75 25.86 -1.61 13.47
C SER A 75 25.36 -2.68 14.44
N LYS A 76 24.62 -2.29 15.49
CA LYS A 76 24.05 -3.20 16.48
C LYS A 76 22.61 -3.62 16.14
N VAL A 77 21.97 -2.93 15.19
CA VAL A 77 20.62 -3.24 14.74
C VAL A 77 20.64 -4.55 13.95
N THR A 78 20.21 -5.62 14.60
CA THR A 78 19.99 -6.94 13.99
C THR A 78 18.49 -7.26 14.02
N PRO A 79 17.98 -8.09 13.10
CA PRO A 79 16.55 -8.45 13.06
C PRO A 79 16.05 -9.15 14.34
N ASN A 80 16.97 -9.70 15.16
CA ASN A 80 16.65 -10.34 16.44
C ASN A 80 17.07 -9.48 17.65
N ALA A 81 17.47 -8.22 17.45
CA ALA A 81 17.94 -7.36 18.53
C ALA A 81 16.81 -7.04 19.51
N HIS A 82 17.17 -7.01 20.78
CA HIS A 82 16.31 -6.58 21.87
C HIS A 82 16.51 -5.07 22.12
N PHE A 83 15.41 -4.31 22.23
CA PHE A 83 15.48 -2.84 22.36
C PHE A 83 16.24 -2.40 23.61
N GLN A 84 15.93 -3.00 24.76
CA GLN A 84 16.62 -2.70 26.03
C GLN A 84 18.00 -3.38 26.15
N ASN A 85 18.09 -4.69 25.92
CA ASN A 85 19.31 -5.45 26.21
C ASN A 85 20.45 -5.24 25.19
N ASP A 86 20.13 -5.14 23.90
CA ASP A 86 21.15 -5.04 22.84
C ASP A 86 21.39 -3.60 22.39
N LEU A 87 20.30 -2.85 22.22
CA LEU A 87 20.36 -1.45 21.78
C LEU A 87 20.52 -0.48 22.95
N GLY A 88 20.26 -0.92 24.19
CA GLY A 88 20.43 -0.08 25.38
C GLY A 88 19.41 1.05 25.49
N LEU A 89 18.25 0.92 24.84
CA LEU A 89 17.19 1.92 24.88
C LEU A 89 16.52 1.92 26.26
N ASP A 90 16.19 3.11 26.76
CA ASP A 90 15.39 3.23 27.96
C ASP A 90 13.89 2.96 27.67
N SER A 91 13.07 2.88 28.72
CA SER A 91 11.64 2.61 28.57
C SER A 91 10.87 3.74 27.86
N LEU A 92 11.41 4.96 27.83
CA LEU A 92 10.80 6.10 27.13
C LEU A 92 11.17 6.09 25.65
N ASP A 93 12.41 5.72 25.33
CA ASP A 93 12.95 5.53 24.00
C ASP A 93 12.22 4.40 23.28
N THR A 94 11.87 3.32 23.98
CA THR A 94 11.04 2.25 23.38
C THR A 94 9.68 2.76 22.94
N VAL A 95 9.06 3.68 23.69
CA VAL A 95 7.78 4.30 23.30
C VAL A 95 7.98 5.20 22.07
N GLU A 96 9.06 5.98 22.03
CA GLU A 96 9.37 6.85 20.88
C GLU A 96 9.64 6.03 19.60
N VAL A 97 10.33 4.89 19.70
CA VAL A 97 10.52 3.96 18.57
C VAL A 97 9.18 3.37 18.10
N VAL A 98 8.30 2.96 19.03
CA VAL A 98 6.97 2.44 18.68
C VAL A 98 6.14 3.49 17.95
N MET A 99 6.14 4.74 18.41
CA MET A 99 5.46 5.84 17.73
C MET A 99 5.99 6.09 16.32
N ALA A 100 7.31 5.98 16.10
CA ALA A 100 7.89 6.09 14.78
C ALA A 100 7.47 4.94 13.85
N LEU A 101 7.28 3.73 14.39
CA LEU A 101 6.76 2.59 13.64
C LEU A 101 5.28 2.76 13.28
N GLU A 102 4.46 3.26 14.21
CA GLU A 102 3.05 3.60 13.96
C GLU A 102 2.89 4.61 12.82
N GLU A 103 3.73 5.66 12.82
CA GLU A 103 3.74 6.68 11.78
C GLU A 103 4.17 6.10 10.42
N GLU A 104 5.20 5.24 10.40
CA GLU A 104 5.72 4.61 9.18
C GLU A 104 4.71 3.67 8.51
N PHE A 105 3.99 2.86 9.28
CA PHE A 105 3.04 1.87 8.76
C PHE A 105 1.58 2.37 8.75
N GLY A 106 1.32 3.54 9.33
CA GLY A 106 0.02 4.21 9.31
C GLY A 106 -1.06 3.50 10.13
N PHE A 107 -0.70 2.85 11.23
CA PHE A 107 -1.62 2.18 12.15
C PHE A 107 -1.25 2.44 13.60
N GLU A 108 -2.19 2.22 14.51
CA GLU A 108 -2.04 2.50 15.96
C GLU A 108 -1.80 1.18 16.71
N ILE A 109 -0.72 1.10 17.49
CA ILE A 109 -0.40 -0.05 18.34
C ILE A 109 -0.92 0.28 19.74
N PRO A 110 -1.86 -0.50 20.29
CA PRO A 110 -2.35 -0.21 21.63
C PRO A 110 -1.24 -0.49 22.68
N ASP A 111 -1.20 0.32 23.73
CA ASP A 111 -0.14 0.28 24.78
C ASP A 111 0.09 -1.14 25.34
N ASN A 112 -0.98 -1.92 25.50
CA ASN A 112 -0.94 -3.29 26.02
C ASN A 112 -0.21 -4.29 25.09
N GLU A 113 -0.07 -3.95 23.81
CA GLU A 113 0.68 -4.71 22.82
C GLU A 113 2.07 -4.12 22.65
N ALA A 114 2.22 -2.79 22.66
CA ALA A 114 3.51 -2.10 22.67
C ALA A 114 4.43 -2.60 23.81
N ASP A 115 3.90 -2.74 25.03
CA ASP A 115 4.65 -3.26 26.19
C ASP A 115 5.18 -4.69 26.01
N LYS A 116 4.55 -5.48 25.12
CA LYS A 116 4.97 -6.85 24.83
C LYS A 116 6.06 -6.90 23.76
N ILE A 117 6.19 -5.85 22.94
CA ILE A 117 7.14 -5.76 21.84
C ILE A 117 8.51 -5.35 22.37
N ASN A 118 9.29 -6.34 22.82
CA ASN A 118 10.60 -6.12 23.42
C ASN A 118 11.78 -6.31 22.44
N SER A 119 11.53 -6.90 21.27
CA SER A 119 12.53 -7.14 20.23
C SER A 119 12.01 -6.77 18.84
N ILE A 120 12.95 -6.53 17.92
CA ILE A 120 12.65 -6.24 16.51
C ILE A 120 11.90 -7.41 15.87
N SER A 121 12.27 -8.65 16.19
CA SER A 121 11.59 -9.85 15.67
C SER A 121 10.11 -9.89 16.06
N LEU A 122 9.78 -9.51 17.29
CA LEU A 122 8.39 -9.45 17.77
C LEU A 122 7.62 -8.31 17.11
N ALA A 123 8.26 -7.15 16.89
CA ALA A 123 7.66 -6.05 16.15
C ALA A 123 7.31 -6.47 14.71
N VAL A 124 8.23 -7.17 14.03
CA VAL A 124 8.02 -7.71 12.69
C VAL A 124 6.84 -8.68 12.67
N ASP A 125 6.80 -9.64 13.60
CA ASP A 125 5.72 -10.63 13.69
C ASP A 125 4.38 -9.95 13.94
N PHE A 126 4.37 -8.95 14.81
CA PHE A 126 3.18 -8.18 15.16
C PHE A 126 2.65 -7.39 13.96
N ILE A 127 3.51 -6.65 13.26
CA ILE A 127 3.15 -5.85 12.08
C ILE A 127 2.72 -6.77 10.91
N ALA A 128 3.44 -7.86 10.67
CA ALA A 128 3.09 -8.82 9.62
C ALA A 128 1.74 -9.51 9.88
N SER A 129 1.33 -9.66 11.14
CA SER A 129 0.02 -10.21 11.49
C SER A 129 -1.14 -9.21 11.32
N HIS A 130 -0.86 -7.91 11.21
CA HIS A 130 -1.85 -6.85 11.09
C HIS A 130 -2.13 -6.50 9.61
N PRO A 131 -3.30 -6.86 9.05
CA PRO A 131 -3.62 -6.64 7.64
C PRO A 131 -3.86 -5.17 7.25
N GLN A 132 -3.75 -4.23 8.20
CA GLN A 132 -3.91 -2.80 7.96
C GLN A 132 -2.59 -2.04 7.80
N ALA A 133 -1.46 -2.67 8.05
CA ALA A 133 -0.17 -2.06 7.78
C ALA A 133 -0.05 -1.77 6.27
N LYS A 134 0.34 -0.54 5.93
CA LYS A 134 0.49 -0.07 4.54
C LYS A 134 1.94 -0.03 4.09
#